data_AF-A0A2P7U0T4-F1
#
_entry.id   AF-A0A2P7U0T4-F1
#
_cell.length_a   1.000
_cell.length_b   1.000
_cell.length_c   1.000
_cell.angle_alpha   90.00
_cell.angle_beta   90.00
_cell.angle_gamma   90.00
#
_symmetry.space_group_name_H-M   'P 1'
#
loop_
_entity.id
_entity.type
_entity.pdbx_description
1 polymer ?
#
loop_
_entity_poly.entity_id
_entity_poly.type
_entity_poly.pdbx_seq_one_letter_code
_entity_poly.pdbx_strand_id
1 'polypeptide(L)'
;MDTKAKIRLAGLMVLATAVLSLLLVLIVDSWPIAIAVAIVIMAAAAGGFVWTSRRQQRQFIERLKKFDIDPAKGRINEANLRRMYHRGGQAQKDAVTLVCLSQKCSVDEAHAMFKKRPTRQEMNQMAAQQAKGQKRPHR
;
A
#
# COMPACT_ATOMS: atom_id res chain seq x y z
N MET A 1 -6.71 -8.67 1.14
CA MET A 1 -7.03 -8.80 2.58
C MET A 1 -7.55 -10.20 2.82
N ASP A 2 -6.82 -11.00 3.57
CA ASP A 2 -7.27 -12.31 4.02
C ASP A 2 -8.58 -12.22 4.83
N THR A 3 -9.43 -13.23 4.69
CA THR A 3 -10.72 -13.33 5.40
C THR A 3 -10.53 -13.25 6.91
N LYS A 4 -9.44 -13.84 7.44
CA LYS A 4 -9.05 -13.73 8.86
C LYS A 4 -8.76 -12.30 9.30
N ALA A 5 -8.13 -11.49 8.44
CA ALA A 5 -7.83 -10.09 8.75
C ALA A 5 -9.10 -9.24 8.79
N LYS A 6 -10.07 -9.50 7.89
CA LYS A 6 -11.38 -8.85 7.92
C LYS A 6 -12.14 -9.15 9.21
N ILE A 7 -12.15 -10.41 9.65
CA ILE A 7 -12.82 -10.83 10.89
C ILE A 7 -12.18 -10.17 12.12
N ARG A 8 -10.84 -10.13 12.18
CA ARG A 8 -10.14 -9.45 13.28
C ARG A 8 -10.45 -7.96 13.33
N LEU A 9 -10.43 -7.28 12.18
CA LEU A 9 -10.77 -5.86 12.07
C LEU A 9 -12.24 -5.60 12.45
N ALA A 10 -13.17 -6.43 11.97
CA ALA A 10 -14.58 -6.31 12.33
C ALA A 10 -14.79 -6.49 13.83
N GLY A 11 -14.16 -7.50 14.44
CA GLY A 11 -14.19 -7.70 15.90
C GLY A 11 -13.63 -6.51 16.67
N LEU A 12 -12.51 -5.94 16.22
CA LEU A 12 -11.90 -4.76 16.82
C LEU A 12 -12.81 -3.53 16.73
N MET A 13 -13.49 -3.34 15.59
CA MET A 13 -14.46 -2.25 15.41
C MET A 13 -15.67 -2.39 16.32
N VAL A 14 -16.20 -3.61 16.49
CA VAL A 14 -17.31 -3.87 17.41
C VAL A 14 -16.89 -3.57 18.86
N LEU A 15 -15.71 -4.04 19.26
CA LEU A 15 -15.18 -3.80 20.61
C LEU A 15 -14.94 -2.31 20.87
N ALA A 16 -14.34 -1.60 19.90
CA ALA A 16 -14.16 -0.15 19.97
C ALA A 16 -15.50 0.61 20.05
N THR A 17 -16.52 0.18 19.30
CA THR A 17 -17.86 0.78 19.34
C THR A 17 -18.52 0.56 20.70
N ALA A 18 -18.38 -0.64 21.27
CA ALA A 18 -18.92 -0.96 22.59
C ALA A 18 -18.28 -0.12 23.70
N VAL A 19 -16.95 0.00 23.69
CA VAL A 19 -16.22 0.85 24.66
C VAL A 19 -16.62 2.32 24.51
N LEU A 20 -16.69 2.82 23.27
CA LEU A 20 -17.10 4.20 23.00
C LEU A 20 -18.53 4.46 23.46
N SER A 21 -19.45 3.53 23.20
CA SER A 21 -20.83 3.63 23.69
C SER A 21 -20.88 3.67 25.22
N LEU A 22 -20.07 2.86 25.91
CA LEU A 22 -20.06 2.81 27.36
C LEU A 22 -19.53 4.12 27.97
N LEU A 23 -18.53 4.73 27.32
CA LEU A 23 -18.05 6.07 27.68
C LEU A 23 -19.11 7.15 27.42
N LEU A 24 -19.86 7.07 26.32
CA LEU A 24 -20.89 8.05 25.99
C LEU A 24 -22.12 7.95 26.91
N VAL A 25 -22.47 6.76 27.40
CA VAL A 25 -23.55 6.58 28.39
C VAL A 25 -23.24 7.32 29.70
N LEU A 26 -21.96 7.48 30.07
CA LEU A 26 -21.57 8.25 31.26
C LEU A 26 -21.80 9.76 31.10
N ILE A 27 -21.97 10.24 29.86
CA ILE A 27 -22.14 11.66 29.52
C ILE A 27 -23.59 11.95 29.11
N VAL A 28 -24.25 10.98 28.48
CA VAL A 28 -25.60 11.10 27.94
C VAL A 28 -26.55 10.25 28.79
N ASP A 29 -27.47 10.90 29.50
CA ASP A 29 -28.46 10.25 30.39
C ASP A 29 -29.37 9.21 29.69
N SER A 30 -29.42 9.23 28.37
CA SER A 30 -30.16 8.26 27.56
C SER A 30 -29.22 7.27 26.85
N TRP A 31 -29.19 6.05 27.37
CA TRP A 31 -28.43 4.93 26.78
C TRP A 31 -28.70 4.65 25.29
N PRO A 32 -29.93 4.76 24.72
CA PRO A 32 -30.11 4.54 23.29
C PRO A 32 -29.47 5.63 22.42
N ILE A 33 -29.44 6.89 22.89
CA ILE A 33 -28.81 7.99 22.15
C ILE A 33 -27.28 7.81 22.14
N ALA A 34 -26.70 7.38 23.26
CA ALA A 34 -25.26 7.09 23.34
C ALA A 34 -24.83 6.01 22.33
N ILE A 35 -25.60 4.93 22.20
CA ILE A 35 -25.34 3.87 21.22
C ILE A 35 -25.45 4.41 19.79
N ALA A 36 -26.51 5.17 19.48
CA ALA A 36 -26.71 5.73 18.15
C ALA A 36 -25.55 6.66 17.74
N VAL A 37 -25.09 7.51 18.66
CA VAL A 37 -23.95 8.42 18.43
C VAL A 37 -22.65 7.64 18.25
N ALA A 38 -22.40 6.61 19.06
CA ALA A 38 -21.21 5.77 18.91
C ALA A 38 -21.12 5.12 17.52
N ILE A 39 -22.25 4.61 17.02
CA ILE A 39 -22.33 4.00 15.68
C ILE A 39 -22.02 5.04 14.60
N VAL A 40 -22.58 6.24 14.69
CA VAL A 40 -22.34 7.33 13.73
C VAL A 40 -20.87 7.73 13.71
N ILE A 41 -20.24 7.89 14.87
CA ILE A 41 -18.81 8.22 14.99
C ILE A 41 -17.95 7.13 14.34
N MET A 42 -18.23 5.86 14.63
CA MET A 42 -17.48 4.74 14.09
C MET A 42 -17.66 4.60 12.57
N ALA A 43 -18.88 4.84 12.06
CA ALA A 43 -19.14 4.88 10.63
C ALA A 43 -18.38 6.02 9.93
N ALA A 44 -18.36 7.21 10.53
CA ALA A 44 -17.61 8.36 10.02
C ALA A 44 -16.09 8.10 10.03
N ALA A 45 -15.56 7.53 11.12
CA ALA A 45 -14.15 7.18 11.23
C ALA A 45 -13.74 6.11 10.20
N ALA A 46 -14.53 5.04 10.05
CA ALA A 46 -14.30 3.99 9.06
C ALA A 46 -14.36 4.55 7.63
N GLY A 47 -15.38 5.37 7.34
CA GLY A 47 -15.55 6.02 6.05
C GLY A 47 -14.40 6.98 5.73
N GLY A 48 -13.98 7.79 6.70
CA GLY A 48 -12.83 8.69 6.57
C GLY A 48 -11.52 7.92 6.32
N PHE A 49 -11.29 6.81 7.01
CA PHE A 49 -10.12 5.97 6.79
C PHE A 49 -10.11 5.34 5.38
N VAL A 50 -11.24 4.82 4.91
CA VAL A 50 -11.35 4.26 3.55
C VAL A 50 -11.13 5.35 2.49
N TRP A 51 -11.70 6.55 2.71
CA TRP A 51 -11.54 7.66 1.78
C TRP A 51 -10.09 8.14 1.70
N THR A 52 -9.43 8.35 2.84
CA THR A 52 -8.02 8.77 2.89
C THR A 52 -7.10 7.70 2.28
N SER A 53 -7.35 6.42 2.58
CA SER A 53 -6.62 5.30 1.99
C SER A 53 -6.74 5.27 0.45
N ARG A 54 -7.97 5.37 -0.09
CA ARG A 54 -8.20 5.45 -1.54
C ARG A 54 -7.53 6.68 -2.17
N ARG A 55 -7.54 7.82 -1.47
CA ARG A 55 -6.88 9.05 -1.94
C ARG A 55 -5.36 8.86 -2.01
N GLN A 56 -4.75 8.25 -0.99
CA GLN A 56 -3.32 7.94 -0.99
C GLN A 56 -2.95 6.97 -2.12
N GLN A 57 -3.77 5.96 -2.37
CA GLN A 57 -3.57 5.04 -3.50
C GLN A 57 -3.60 5.74 -4.86
N ARG A 58 -4.52 6.69 -5.06
CA ARG A 58 -4.56 7.49 -6.30
C ARG A 58 -3.28 8.30 -6.50
N GLN A 59 -2.83 8.99 -5.45
CA GLN A 59 -1.60 9.77 -5.50
C GLN A 59 -0.36 8.89 -5.73
N PHE A 60 -0.34 7.68 -5.15
CA PHE A 60 0.70 6.69 -5.40
C PHE A 60 0.74 6.27 -6.87
N ILE A 61 -0.41 5.93 -7.46
CA ILE A 61 -0.51 5.56 -8.88
C ILE A 61 -0.10 6.72 -9.79
N GLU A 62 -0.50 7.96 -9.46
CA GLU A 62 -0.08 9.14 -10.22
C GLU A 62 1.44 9.36 -10.15
N ARG A 63 2.06 9.17 -8.98
CA ARG A 63 3.52 9.24 -8.85
C ARG A 63 4.19 8.14 -9.65
N LEU A 64 3.69 6.91 -9.64
CA LEU A 64 4.21 5.82 -10.45
C LEU A 64 4.12 6.11 -11.97
N LYS A 65 2.99 6.68 -12.43
CA LYS A 65 2.82 7.12 -13.82
C LYS A 65 3.86 8.14 -14.25
N LYS A 66 4.29 9.06 -13.36
CA LYS A 66 5.36 10.04 -13.66
C LYS A 66 6.73 9.40 -13.96
N PHE A 67 6.92 8.14 -13.58
CA PHE A 67 8.14 7.39 -13.85
C PHE A 67 7.93 6.27 -14.88
N ASP A 68 6.83 6.29 -15.64
CA ASP A 68 6.46 5.22 -16.60
C ASP A 68 6.40 3.83 -15.95
N ILE A 69 6.03 3.76 -14.67
CA ILE A 69 5.81 2.50 -13.96
C ILE A 69 4.30 2.26 -13.92
N ASP A 70 3.84 1.26 -14.67
CA ASP A 70 2.44 0.84 -14.66
C ASP A 70 2.33 -0.53 -13.99
N PRO A 71 1.98 -0.60 -12.69
CA PRO A 71 1.85 -1.87 -11.97
C PRO A 71 0.68 -2.71 -12.50
N ALA A 72 -0.33 -2.11 -13.13
CA ALA A 72 -1.48 -2.83 -13.67
C ALA A 72 -1.17 -3.50 -15.02
N LYS A 73 -0.24 -2.92 -15.80
CA LYS A 73 0.21 -3.47 -17.08
C LYS A 73 1.47 -4.34 -16.98
N GLY A 74 1.95 -4.61 -15.76
CA GLY A 74 3.18 -5.38 -15.53
C GLY A 74 4.46 -4.69 -16.05
N ARG A 75 4.40 -3.39 -16.33
CA ARG A 75 5.54 -2.61 -16.86
C ARG A 75 6.29 -1.97 -15.70
N ILE A 76 7.01 -2.79 -14.94
CA ILE A 76 7.95 -2.30 -13.93
C ILE A 76 9.35 -2.37 -14.55
N ASN A 77 9.82 -1.26 -15.10
CA ASN A 77 11.19 -1.16 -15.60
C ASN A 77 12.13 -0.85 -14.42
N GLU A 78 13.11 -1.71 -14.18
CA GLU A 78 14.09 -1.59 -13.11
C GLU A 78 14.89 -0.29 -13.18
N ALA A 79 15.18 0.21 -14.39
CA ALA A 79 15.85 1.49 -14.59
C ALA A 79 15.00 2.68 -14.11
N ASN A 80 13.68 2.62 -14.30
CA ASN A 80 12.75 3.67 -13.85
C ASN A 80 12.55 3.59 -12.33
N LEU A 81 12.48 2.37 -11.79
CA LEU A 81 12.36 2.14 -10.35
C LEU A 81 13.57 2.69 -9.59
N ARG A 82 14.76 2.53 -10.17
CA ARG A 82 16.01 3.07 -9.60
C ARG A 82 16.07 4.59 -9.69
N ARG A 83 15.61 5.19 -10.80
CA ARG A 83 15.44 6.65 -10.91
C ARG A 83 14.47 7.18 -9.86
N MET A 84 13.38 6.45 -9.61
CA MET A 84 12.40 6.78 -8.58
C MET A 84 13.00 6.70 -7.18
N TYR A 85 13.81 5.68 -6.90
CA TYR A 85 14.55 5.54 -5.64
C TYR A 85 15.51 6.71 -5.39
N HIS A 86 16.31 7.08 -6.39
CA HIS A 86 17.30 8.16 -6.25
C HIS A 86 16.72 9.58 -6.23
N ARG A 87 15.44 9.76 -6.61
CA ARG A 87 14.76 11.07 -6.47
C ARG A 87 14.54 11.45 -5.00
N GLY A 88 14.59 10.48 -4.08
CA GLY A 88 14.44 10.71 -2.65
C GLY A 88 13.00 11.02 -2.21
N GLY A 89 12.82 11.23 -0.91
CA GLY A 89 11.52 11.59 -0.31
C GLY A 89 10.47 10.50 -0.46
N GLN A 90 9.26 10.89 -0.87
CA GLN A 90 8.13 9.96 -0.98
C GLN A 90 8.29 8.96 -2.14
N ALA A 91 8.98 9.35 -3.21
CA ALA A 91 9.26 8.47 -4.35
C ALA A 91 10.18 7.29 -3.97
N GLN A 92 11.12 7.51 -3.05
CA GLN A 92 12.00 6.46 -2.56
C GLN A 92 11.25 5.39 -1.78
N LYS A 93 10.34 5.81 -0.88
CA LYS A 93 9.48 4.90 -0.11
C LYS A 93 8.56 4.10 -1.03
N ASP A 94 8.03 4.74 -2.07
CA ASP A 94 7.18 4.09 -3.05
C ASP A 94 7.94 3.01 -3.85
N ALA A 95 9.20 3.27 -4.20
CA ALA A 95 10.05 2.33 -4.95
C ALA A 95 10.36 1.09 -4.11
N VAL A 96 10.72 1.30 -2.84
CA VAL A 96 10.98 0.23 -1.87
C VAL A 96 9.72 -0.59 -1.63
N THR A 97 8.56 0.06 -1.44
CA THR A 97 7.28 -0.63 -1.26
C THR A 97 6.96 -1.53 -2.45
N LEU A 98 7.19 -1.06 -3.68
CA LEU A 98 6.95 -1.86 -4.88
C LEU A 98 7.86 -3.11 -4.94
N VAL A 99 9.14 -2.96 -4.58
CA VAL A 99 10.08 -4.11 -4.53
C VAL A 99 9.69 -5.10 -3.45
N CYS A 100 9.40 -4.64 -2.24
CA CYS A 100 8.95 -5.50 -1.14
C CYS A 100 7.68 -6.28 -1.50
N LEU A 101 6.72 -5.64 -2.19
CA LEU A 101 5.51 -6.31 -2.68
C LEU A 101 5.81 -7.36 -3.76
N SER A 102 6.81 -7.12 -4.61
CA SER A 102 7.17 -8.04 -5.70
C SER A 102 8.02 -9.23 -5.27
N GLN A 103 8.96 -9.04 -4.33
CA GLN A 103 9.97 -10.04 -3.97
C GLN A 103 9.84 -10.58 -2.54
N LYS A 104 8.82 -10.16 -1.77
CA LYS A 104 8.62 -10.54 -0.35
C LYS A 104 9.89 -10.33 0.51
N CYS A 105 10.61 -9.23 0.29
CA CYS A 105 11.81 -8.88 1.04
C CYS A 105 11.52 -7.88 2.18
N SER A 106 12.44 -7.81 3.16
CA SER A 106 12.39 -6.81 4.22
C SER A 106 12.75 -5.40 3.69
N VAL A 107 12.35 -4.35 4.41
CA VAL A 107 12.60 -2.95 3.98
C VAL A 107 14.09 -2.66 3.84
N ASP A 108 14.91 -3.18 4.76
CA ASP A 108 16.35 -2.99 4.76
C ASP A 108 17.04 -3.74 3.61
N GLU A 109 16.57 -4.95 3.29
CA GLU A 109 17.01 -5.71 2.11
C GLU A 109 16.68 -4.97 0.81
N ALA A 110 15.49 -4.41 0.69
CA ALA A 110 15.10 -3.63 -0.47
C ALA A 110 16.00 -2.39 -0.64
N HIS A 111 16.35 -1.69 0.44
CA HIS A 111 17.33 -0.61 0.40
C HIS A 111 18.72 -1.09 -0.03
N ALA A 112 19.15 -2.26 0.45
CA ALA A 112 20.42 -2.85 0.05
C ALA A 112 20.46 -3.21 -1.44
N MET A 113 19.35 -3.69 -2.01
CA MET A 113 19.23 -3.98 -3.45
C MET A 113 19.39 -2.71 -4.30
N PHE A 114 18.77 -1.60 -3.91
CA PHE A 114 18.93 -0.34 -4.66
C PHE A 114 20.32 0.29 -4.50
N LYS A 115 20.95 0.12 -3.33
CA LYS A 115 22.32 0.60 -3.04
C LYS A 115 23.38 -0.23 -3.76
N LYS A 116 23.20 -1.54 -3.90
CA LYS A 116 24.11 -2.40 -4.68
C LYS A 116 24.08 -1.97 -6.15
N ARG A 117 25.23 -1.57 -6.72
CA ARG A 117 25.36 -1.45 -8.18
C ARG A 117 25.41 -2.88 -8.74
N PRO A 118 24.40 -3.37 -9.47
CA PRO A 118 24.47 -4.66 -10.11
C PRO A 118 25.63 -4.63 -11.09
N THR A 119 26.41 -5.71 -11.07
CA THR A 119 27.51 -5.85 -12.02
C THR A 119 26.94 -5.99 -13.44
N ARG A 120 27.72 -5.62 -14.47
CA ARG A 120 27.28 -5.73 -15.88
C ARG A 120 26.76 -7.13 -16.25
N GLN A 121 27.29 -8.18 -15.61
CA GLN A 121 26.86 -9.56 -15.80
C GLN A 121 25.46 -9.82 -15.22
N GLU A 122 25.18 -9.37 -14.01
CA GLU A 122 23.86 -9.53 -13.37
C GLU A 122 22.78 -8.72 -14.09
N MET A 123 23.11 -7.50 -14.56
CA MET A 123 22.18 -6.72 -15.39
C MET A 123 21.83 -7.43 -16.69
N ASN A 124 22.80 -8.07 -17.35
CA ASN A 124 22.54 -8.80 -18.59
C ASN A 124 21.70 -10.07 -18.36
N GLN A 125 21.87 -10.75 -17.21
CA GLN A 125 21.06 -11.91 -16.84
C GLN A 125 19.62 -11.50 -16.49
N MET A 126 19.43 -10.42 -15.74
CA MET A 126 18.11 -9.88 -15.41
C MET A 126 17.40 -9.32 -16.66
N ALA A 127 18.12 -8.62 -17.54
CA ALA A 127 17.60 -8.17 -18.81
C ALA A 127 17.20 -9.35 -19.73
N ALA A 128 17.97 -10.44 -19.75
CA ALA A 128 17.63 -11.64 -20.51
C ALA A 128 16.37 -12.34 -19.97
N GLN A 129 16.16 -12.35 -18.65
CA GLN A 129 14.94 -12.85 -18.03
C GLN A 129 13.73 -11.96 -18.33
N GLN A 130 13.89 -10.63 -18.27
CA GLN A 130 12.83 -9.68 -18.63
C GLN A 130 12.49 -9.73 -20.14
N ALA A 131 13.49 -9.93 -21.01
CA ALA A 131 13.29 -10.07 -22.45
C ALA A 131 12.56 -11.37 -22.82
N LYS A 132 12.77 -12.46 -22.09
CA LYS A 132 12.03 -13.72 -22.29
C LYS A 132 10.53 -13.58 -22.02
N GLY A 133 10.13 -12.72 -21.08
CA GLY A 133 8.71 -12.43 -20.80
C GLY A 133 8.07 -11.41 -21.74
N GLN A 134 8.87 -10.67 -22.52
CA GLN A 134 8.40 -9.57 -23.37
C GLN A 134 8.54 -9.86 -24.88
N LYS A 135 8.68 -11.13 -25.28
CA LYS A 135 8.49 -11.55 -26.68
C LYS A 135 7.03 -11.34 -27.07
N ARG A 136 6.72 -10.10 -27.46
CA ARG A 136 5.56 -9.78 -28.29
C ARG A 136 5.62 -10.70 -29.52
N PRO A 137 4.54 -11.39 -29.89
CA PRO A 137 4.48 -12.03 -31.19
C PRO A 137 4.62 -10.91 -32.23
N HIS A 138 5.73 -10.94 -32.96
CA HIS A 138 5.88 -10.12 -34.15
C HIS A 138 5.08 -10.81 -35.26
N ARG A 139 4.02 -10.11 -35.67
CA ARG A 139 3.30 -10.23 -36.94
C ARG A 139 2.34 -11.41 -37.08
#